data_AF-J4DQ05-F1
#
_entry.id   AF-J4DQ05-F1
#
_cell.length_a   1.000
_cell.length_b   1.000
_cell.length_c   1.000
_cell.angle_alpha   90.00
_cell.angle_beta   90.00
_cell.angle_gamma   90.00
#
_symmetry.space_group_name_H-M   'P 1'
#
loop_
_entity.id
_entity.type
_entity.pdbx_description
1 polymer ?
#
loop_
_entity_poly.entity_id
_entity_poly.type
_entity_poly.pdbx_seq_one_letter_code
_entity_poly.pdbx_strand_id
1 'polypeptide(L)'
;MTTTRRVVFTVLLLFLALLITAGLILIFVRPWAKKKTEAPVGIPVEEHPKFIQVFTLHGSETKTNDTSKYTVNKHTALSSVIYEYCLKDDAQCTQVNYEDAVFWKYSDNTSYGYPKRFSVNVSEKKGSVTFKDHYCFYCFEGSKWRLEFTARENCLIDLDIDKKEFSEKYFLKKDGQYTRYVPDFGYAFKSVKCRGELLWKTDDINTASPGVTLNELPDGDTTVTVRIVNGANHVFRVKAT
;
A
#
# COMPACT_ATOMS: atom_id res chain seq x y z
N MET A 1 28.92 17.22 49.71
CA MET A 1 29.28 16.20 48.71
C MET A 1 29.31 16.88 47.33
N THR A 2 30.27 17.77 47.10
CA THR A 2 30.12 18.81 46.04
C THR A 2 31.42 19.24 45.36
N THR A 3 32.55 18.60 45.64
CA THR A 3 33.85 19.00 45.05
C THR A 3 34.40 17.96 44.08
N THR A 4 34.22 16.66 44.36
CA THR A 4 34.77 15.57 43.54
C THR A 4 34.08 15.42 42.18
N ARG A 5 32.78 15.72 42.09
CA ARG A 5 31.98 15.53 40.86
C ARG A 5 32.25 16.62 39.80
N ARG A 6 32.69 17.81 40.21
CA ARG A 6 33.06 18.91 39.28
C ARG A 6 34.43 18.68 38.63
N VAL A 7 35.39 18.10 39.35
CA VAL A 7 36.74 17.82 38.85
C VAL A 7 36.71 16.69 37.80
N VAL A 8 35.91 15.65 38.02
CA VAL A 8 35.77 14.54 37.04
C VAL A 8 35.14 15.02 35.72
N PHE A 9 34.17 15.94 35.78
CA PHE A 9 33.52 16.48 34.58
C PHE A 9 34.43 17.41 33.76
N THR A 10 35.30 18.19 34.43
CA THR A 10 36.25 19.07 33.74
C THR A 10 37.42 18.30 33.12
N VAL A 11 37.89 17.22 33.76
CA VAL A 11 38.91 16.33 33.19
C VAL A 11 38.35 15.57 31.98
N LEU A 12 37.09 15.13 31.99
CA LEU A 12 36.46 14.41 30.86
C LEU A 12 36.27 15.31 29.62
N LEU A 13 35.91 16.58 29.82
CA LEU A 13 35.76 17.56 28.74
C LEU A 13 37.10 17.96 28.09
N LEU A 14 38.18 18.02 28.89
CA LEU A 14 39.53 18.28 28.37
C LEU A 14 40.10 17.10 27.56
N PHE A 15 39.78 15.86 27.93
CA PHE A 15 40.14 14.68 27.12
C PHE A 15 39.38 14.62 25.79
N LEU A 16 38.11 15.04 25.76
CA LEU A 16 37.32 15.06 24.51
C LEU A 16 37.80 16.14 23.52
N ALA A 17 38.30 17.28 24.03
CA ALA A 17 38.85 18.36 23.20
C ALA A 17 40.25 18.02 22.61
N LEU A 18 41.05 17.22 23.30
CA LEU A 18 42.36 16.78 22.82
C LEU A 18 42.28 15.74 21.69
N LEU A 19 41.20 14.95 21.65
CA LEU A 19 40.93 14.01 20.54
C LEU A 19 40.50 14.69 19.24
N ILE A 20 40.10 15.96 19.28
CA ILE A 20 39.68 16.73 18.08
C ILE A 20 40.88 17.47 17.45
N THR A 21 41.94 17.74 18.20
CA THR A 21 43.12 18.50 17.73
C THR A 21 44.26 17.61 17.22
N ALA A 22 44.32 16.35 17.63
CA ALA A 22 45.16 15.33 17.00
C ALA A 22 44.30 14.53 16.02
N GLY A 23 44.36 14.88 14.73
CA GLY A 23 43.57 14.31 13.63
C GLY A 23 43.59 12.78 13.52
N LEU A 24 42.86 12.11 14.41
CA LEU A 24 42.71 10.66 14.51
C LEU A 24 41.22 10.33 14.70
N ILE A 25 40.41 10.94 13.84
CA ILE A 25 39.06 10.47 13.53
C ILE A 25 39.08 10.10 12.04
N LEU A 26 39.65 8.94 11.73
CA LEU A 26 39.27 8.19 10.53
C LEU A 26 37.86 7.61 10.78
N ILE A 27 36.86 8.48 10.86
CA ILE A 27 35.50 8.04 10.56
C ILE A 27 35.53 7.80 9.06
N PHE A 28 35.56 6.52 8.70
CA PHE A 28 35.10 6.07 7.40
C PHE A 28 33.64 6.53 7.24
N VAL A 29 33.44 7.77 6.81
CA VAL A 29 32.24 8.14 6.08
C VAL A 29 32.42 7.50 4.71
N ARG A 30 32.30 6.17 4.64
CA ARG A 30 31.98 5.53 3.38
C ARG A 30 30.65 6.16 2.98
N PRO A 31 30.58 6.87 1.85
CA PRO A 31 29.29 7.26 1.32
C PRO A 31 28.51 5.95 1.22
N TRP A 32 27.36 5.89 1.88
CA TRP A 32 26.40 4.83 1.67
C TRP A 32 25.85 5.04 0.26
N ALA A 33 26.69 4.77 -0.74
CA ALA A 33 26.24 4.41 -2.06
C ALA A 33 25.27 3.28 -1.77
N LYS A 34 23.97 3.55 -2.00
CA LYS A 34 22.93 2.54 -2.00
C LYS A 34 23.51 1.39 -2.79
N LYS A 35 23.95 0.33 -2.08
CA LYS A 35 24.36 -0.90 -2.74
C LYS A 35 23.13 -1.22 -3.55
N LYS A 36 23.26 -1.17 -4.87
CA LYS A 36 22.20 -1.56 -5.78
C LYS A 36 22.07 -3.05 -5.51
N THR A 37 21.29 -3.39 -4.48
CA THR A 37 20.91 -4.76 -4.19
C THR A 37 20.21 -5.16 -5.47
N GLU A 38 20.86 -6.03 -6.23
CA GLU A 38 20.17 -6.73 -7.31
C GLU A 38 18.84 -7.18 -6.72
N ALA A 39 17.74 -6.76 -7.35
CA ALA A 39 16.41 -7.12 -6.89
C ALA A 39 16.43 -8.61 -6.58
N PRO A 40 15.92 -9.06 -5.42
CA PRO A 40 15.90 -10.48 -5.10
C PRO A 40 15.38 -11.22 -6.32
N VAL A 41 16.23 -12.04 -6.91
CA VAL A 41 15.82 -12.92 -8.00
C VAL A 41 14.69 -13.74 -7.39
N GLY A 42 13.51 -13.70 -8.01
CA GLY A 42 12.30 -14.30 -7.47
C GLY A 42 12.52 -15.73 -6.98
N ILE A 43 11.65 -16.21 -6.08
CA ILE A 43 11.75 -17.56 -5.54
C ILE A 43 11.83 -18.60 -6.69
N PRO A 44 12.58 -19.70 -6.49
CA PRO A 44 12.71 -20.75 -7.50
C PRO A 44 11.36 -21.30 -7.95
N VAL A 45 11.29 -21.81 -9.18
CA VAL A 45 10.02 -22.29 -9.80
C VAL A 45 9.37 -23.41 -8.98
N GLU A 46 10.19 -24.29 -8.43
CA GLU A 46 9.79 -25.38 -7.54
C GLU A 46 9.15 -24.90 -6.22
N GLU A 47 9.43 -23.66 -5.82
CA GLU A 47 8.85 -23.02 -4.63
C GLU A 47 7.60 -22.17 -4.96
N HIS A 48 7.22 -22.05 -6.23
CA HIS A 48 6.02 -21.28 -6.60
C HIS A 48 4.77 -21.89 -5.95
N PRO A 49 3.87 -21.06 -5.40
CA PRO A 49 2.69 -21.57 -4.71
C PRO A 49 1.76 -22.30 -5.69
N LYS A 50 1.52 -23.59 -5.45
CA LYS A 50 0.65 -24.43 -6.30
C LYS A 50 -0.83 -24.01 -6.28
N PHE A 51 -1.24 -23.30 -5.23
CA PHE A 51 -2.58 -22.76 -5.10
C PHE A 51 -2.78 -21.47 -5.90
N ILE A 52 -1.77 -20.95 -6.60
CA ILE A 52 -1.95 -19.85 -7.56
C ILE A 52 -1.69 -20.38 -8.96
N GLN A 53 -2.63 -20.14 -9.86
CA GLN A 53 -2.49 -20.50 -11.28
C GLN A 53 -2.60 -19.25 -12.14
N VAL A 54 -1.63 -19.07 -13.03
CA VAL A 54 -1.57 -17.94 -13.96
C VAL A 54 -1.82 -18.45 -15.36
N PHE A 55 -2.82 -17.91 -16.03
CA PHE A 55 -3.15 -18.25 -17.41
C PHE A 55 -2.66 -17.12 -18.31
N THR A 56 -1.89 -17.46 -19.33
CA THR A 56 -1.34 -16.52 -20.32
C THR A 56 -1.68 -16.96 -21.73
N LEU A 57 -1.83 -16.00 -22.65
CA LEU A 57 -1.96 -16.29 -24.07
C LEU A 57 -0.60 -16.36 -24.77
N HIS A 58 -0.47 -17.32 -25.67
CA HIS A 58 0.61 -17.44 -26.63
C HIS A 58 0.00 -17.60 -28.03
N GLY A 59 -0.17 -16.48 -28.74
CA GLY A 59 -1.04 -16.46 -29.92
C GLY A 59 -2.49 -16.69 -29.50
N SER A 60 -3.13 -17.73 -30.04
CA SER A 60 -4.50 -18.14 -29.66
C SER A 60 -4.54 -19.21 -28.56
N GLU A 61 -3.39 -19.77 -28.16
CA GLU A 61 -3.33 -20.84 -27.18
C GLU A 61 -3.22 -20.28 -25.76
N THR A 62 -3.92 -20.91 -24.81
CA THR A 62 -3.77 -20.60 -23.39
C THR A 62 -2.74 -21.54 -22.75
N LYS A 63 -1.74 -20.96 -22.10
CA LYS A 63 -0.74 -21.67 -21.29
C LYS A 63 -0.95 -21.37 -19.81
N THR A 64 -1.04 -22.43 -19.01
CA THR A 64 -1.12 -22.35 -17.55
C THR A 64 0.29 -22.41 -16.96
N ASN A 65 0.58 -21.49 -16.05
CA ASN A 65 1.85 -21.38 -15.34
C ASN A 65 3.07 -21.38 -16.28
N ASP A 66 3.03 -20.58 -17.34
CA ASP A 66 4.22 -20.31 -18.16
C ASP A 66 5.22 -19.47 -17.35
N THR A 67 6.08 -20.15 -16.60
CA THR A 67 7.06 -19.54 -15.69
C THR A 67 8.10 -18.70 -16.42
N SER A 68 8.19 -18.80 -17.75
CA SER A 68 9.00 -17.90 -18.56
C SER A 68 8.41 -16.49 -18.63
N LYS A 69 7.14 -16.29 -18.25
CA LYS A 69 6.40 -15.03 -18.38
C LYS A 69 6.31 -14.19 -17.12
N TYR A 70 6.84 -14.67 -16.00
CA TYR A 70 6.83 -13.94 -14.74
C TYR A 70 7.94 -14.35 -13.79
N THR A 71 8.20 -13.50 -12.81
CA THR A 71 8.96 -13.85 -11.60
C THR A 71 8.03 -13.80 -10.40
N VAL A 72 8.29 -14.62 -9.38
CA VAL A 72 7.51 -14.64 -8.14
C VAL A 72 8.38 -14.16 -6.99
N ASN A 73 7.96 -13.14 -6.28
CA ASN A 73 8.57 -12.70 -5.03
C ASN A 73 7.73 -13.19 -3.86
N LYS A 74 8.39 -13.62 -2.78
CA LYS A 74 7.74 -13.97 -1.52
C LYS A 74 8.18 -12.97 -0.47
N HIS A 75 7.22 -12.24 0.09
CA HIS A 75 7.44 -11.34 1.20
C HIS A 75 6.82 -11.95 2.45
N THR A 76 7.63 -12.07 3.50
CA THR A 76 7.18 -12.50 4.82
C THR A 76 7.41 -11.35 5.79
N ALA A 77 6.33 -10.82 6.37
CA ALA A 77 6.40 -9.79 7.39
C ALA A 77 5.47 -10.18 8.54
N LEU A 78 6.03 -10.32 9.76
CA LEU A 78 5.31 -10.81 10.94
C LEU A 78 4.62 -12.16 10.65
N SER A 79 3.28 -12.17 10.56
CA SER A 79 2.42 -13.33 10.24
C SER A 79 1.79 -13.26 8.84
N SER A 80 2.18 -12.29 8.01
CA SER A 80 1.67 -12.11 6.66
C SER A 80 2.62 -12.69 5.63
N VAL A 81 2.10 -13.57 4.76
CA VAL A 81 2.80 -14.10 3.59
C VAL A 81 2.16 -13.51 2.34
N ILE A 82 2.97 -12.80 1.55
CA ILE A 82 2.54 -12.18 0.30
C ILE A 82 3.34 -12.79 -0.85
N TYR A 83 2.63 -13.29 -1.85
CA TYR A 83 3.22 -13.65 -3.13
C TYR A 83 2.94 -12.53 -4.13
N GLU A 84 4.00 -11.96 -4.70
CA GLU A 84 3.94 -10.94 -5.74
C GLU A 84 4.44 -11.55 -7.05
N TYR A 85 3.63 -11.50 -8.10
CA TYR A 85 3.98 -11.96 -9.43
C TYR A 85 4.26 -10.74 -10.30
N CYS A 86 5.50 -10.61 -10.78
CA CYS A 86 5.90 -9.58 -11.73
C CYS A 86 5.86 -10.17 -13.13
N LEU A 87 4.90 -9.73 -13.94
CA LEU A 87 4.68 -10.21 -15.30
C LEU A 87 5.62 -9.48 -16.26
N LYS A 88 6.20 -10.23 -17.21
CA LYS A 88 7.01 -9.66 -18.29
C LYS A 88 6.14 -8.82 -19.23
N ASP A 89 6.77 -7.91 -19.98
CA ASP A 89 6.03 -6.99 -20.84
C ASP A 89 5.21 -7.65 -21.93
N ASP A 90 5.66 -8.81 -22.41
CA ASP A 90 5.03 -9.64 -23.43
C ASP A 90 4.12 -10.74 -22.83
N ALA A 91 3.86 -10.69 -21.52
CA ALA A 91 2.97 -11.63 -20.84
C ALA A 91 1.51 -11.17 -21.00
N GLN A 92 0.77 -11.88 -21.84
CA GLN A 92 -0.67 -11.67 -22.01
C GLN A 92 -1.45 -12.47 -20.95
N CYS A 93 -1.35 -12.07 -19.68
CA CYS A 93 -2.06 -12.75 -18.59
C CYS A 93 -3.57 -12.52 -18.68
N THR A 94 -4.33 -13.60 -18.86
CA THR A 94 -5.78 -13.54 -19.07
C THR A 94 -6.59 -13.98 -17.87
N GLN A 95 -6.00 -14.72 -16.93
CA GLN A 95 -6.68 -15.14 -15.72
C GLN A 95 -5.65 -15.47 -14.64
N VAL A 96 -6.04 -15.23 -13.39
CA VAL A 96 -5.34 -15.71 -12.20
C VAL A 96 -6.35 -16.41 -11.31
N ASN A 97 -6.05 -17.65 -10.93
CA ASN A 97 -6.80 -18.37 -9.91
C ASN A 97 -6.02 -18.37 -8.59
N TYR A 98 -6.77 -18.36 -7.51
CA TYR A 98 -6.30 -18.64 -6.16
C TYR A 98 -7.17 -19.77 -5.61
N GLU A 99 -6.54 -20.91 -5.29
CA GLU A 99 -7.20 -22.18 -5.03
C GLU A 99 -8.20 -22.49 -6.18
N ASP A 100 -9.43 -22.83 -5.86
CA ASP A 100 -10.49 -23.11 -6.85
C ASP A 100 -11.25 -21.85 -7.30
N ALA A 101 -10.87 -20.66 -6.81
CA ALA A 101 -11.56 -19.41 -7.08
C ALA A 101 -10.80 -18.56 -8.11
N VAL A 102 -11.55 -17.93 -9.01
CA VAL A 102 -11.00 -16.91 -9.91
C VAL A 102 -10.68 -15.65 -9.10
N PHE A 103 -9.40 -15.33 -8.98
CA PHE A 103 -8.92 -14.11 -8.33
C PHE A 103 -9.09 -12.91 -9.25
N TRP A 104 -8.67 -13.06 -10.50
CA TRP A 104 -8.80 -12.04 -11.52
C TRP A 104 -8.97 -12.67 -12.89
N LYS A 105 -9.72 -12.01 -13.77
CA LYS A 105 -9.91 -12.45 -15.15
C LYS A 105 -9.93 -11.24 -16.08
N TYR A 106 -9.22 -11.36 -17.19
CA TYR A 106 -9.23 -10.40 -18.28
C TYR A 106 -10.63 -10.25 -18.84
N SER A 107 -11.00 -9.03 -19.16
CA SER A 107 -12.25 -8.68 -19.84
C SER A 107 -11.90 -7.75 -20.99
N ASP A 108 -12.49 -8.00 -22.16
CA ASP A 108 -12.31 -7.17 -23.36
C ASP A 108 -12.75 -5.70 -23.16
N ASN A 109 -13.51 -5.45 -22.08
CA ASN A 109 -13.92 -4.10 -21.68
C ASN A 109 -12.82 -3.34 -20.92
N THR A 110 -11.64 -3.93 -20.70
CA THR A 110 -10.53 -3.27 -19.99
C THR A 110 -9.65 -2.50 -20.97
N SER A 111 -9.79 -1.17 -20.98
CA SER A 111 -8.90 -0.29 -21.75
C SER A 111 -7.47 -0.22 -21.22
N TYR A 112 -7.17 -0.96 -20.14
CA TYR A 112 -5.91 -0.92 -19.39
C TYR A 112 -4.89 -1.98 -19.83
N GLY A 113 -5.26 -2.82 -20.80
CA GLY A 113 -4.40 -3.89 -21.33
C GLY A 113 -4.18 -5.04 -20.33
N TYR A 114 -3.05 -5.73 -20.47
CA TYR A 114 -2.69 -6.86 -19.60
C TYR A 114 -2.02 -6.38 -18.30
N PRO A 115 -2.22 -7.10 -17.18
CA PRO A 115 -1.62 -6.74 -15.92
C PRO A 115 -0.09 -6.84 -16.00
N LYS A 116 0.59 -5.94 -15.29
CA LYS A 116 2.05 -5.93 -15.13
C LYS A 116 2.48 -6.66 -13.86
N ARG A 117 1.57 -6.72 -12.89
CA ARG A 117 1.82 -7.38 -11.62
C ARG A 117 0.52 -7.74 -10.94
N PHE A 118 0.56 -8.78 -10.12
CA PHE A 118 -0.46 -8.99 -9.12
C PHE A 118 0.16 -9.48 -7.82
N SER A 119 -0.52 -9.29 -6.70
CA SER A 119 -0.09 -9.78 -5.41
C SER A 119 -1.25 -10.37 -4.63
N VAL A 120 -0.97 -11.41 -3.85
CA VAL A 120 -1.93 -12.04 -2.95
C VAL A 120 -1.31 -12.14 -1.56
N ASN A 121 -1.94 -11.49 -0.59
CA ASN A 121 -1.69 -11.71 0.83
C ASN A 121 -2.53 -12.90 1.29
N VAL A 122 -1.86 -14.02 1.54
CA VAL A 122 -2.48 -15.30 1.89
C VAL A 122 -3.18 -15.23 3.24
N SER A 123 -2.56 -14.54 4.21
CA SER A 123 -3.06 -14.44 5.59
C SER A 123 -4.30 -13.57 5.68
N GLU A 124 -4.31 -12.43 4.98
CA GLU A 124 -5.44 -11.49 5.00
C GLU A 124 -6.50 -11.80 3.94
N LYS A 125 -6.21 -12.71 3.02
CA LYS A 125 -7.05 -13.04 1.86
C LYS A 125 -7.45 -11.78 1.07
N LYS A 126 -6.45 -10.94 0.84
CA LYS A 126 -6.52 -9.72 0.01
C LYS A 126 -5.52 -9.81 -1.12
N GLY A 127 -5.79 -9.12 -2.21
CA GLY A 127 -4.89 -9.07 -3.33
C GLY A 127 -5.04 -7.81 -4.15
N SER A 128 -4.09 -7.60 -5.05
CA SER A 128 -4.14 -6.49 -5.99
C SER A 128 -3.70 -6.94 -7.38
N VAL A 129 -4.22 -6.27 -8.39
CA VAL A 129 -3.78 -6.40 -9.78
C VAL A 129 -3.42 -5.01 -10.27
N THR A 130 -2.18 -4.87 -10.73
CA THR A 130 -1.57 -3.61 -11.15
C THR A 130 -1.35 -3.64 -12.66
N PHE A 131 -1.89 -2.64 -13.33
CA PHE A 131 -1.66 -2.33 -14.74
C PHE A 131 -0.65 -1.18 -14.83
N LYS A 132 -0.56 -0.50 -15.98
CA LYS A 132 0.39 0.61 -16.17
C LYS A 132 0.15 1.77 -15.20
N ASP A 133 -1.09 2.20 -15.07
CA ASP A 133 -1.54 3.38 -14.32
C ASP A 133 -2.86 3.11 -13.56
N HIS A 134 -3.31 1.85 -13.56
CA HIS A 134 -4.57 1.40 -12.94
C HIS A 134 -4.29 0.29 -11.94
N TYR A 135 -5.00 0.34 -10.82
CA TYR A 135 -4.87 -0.59 -9.71
C TYR A 135 -6.24 -1.12 -9.36
N CYS A 136 -6.35 -2.44 -9.21
CA CYS A 136 -7.55 -3.11 -8.76
C CYS A 136 -7.23 -3.85 -7.46
N PHE A 137 -8.04 -3.65 -6.43
CA PHE A 137 -7.86 -4.29 -5.13
C PHE A 137 -9.03 -5.22 -4.85
N TYR A 138 -8.72 -6.40 -4.34
CA TYR A 138 -9.68 -7.47 -4.14
C TYR A 138 -9.61 -8.03 -2.72
N CYS A 139 -10.77 -8.41 -2.19
CA CYS A 139 -10.91 -9.21 -0.97
C CYS A 139 -11.58 -10.55 -1.30
N PHE A 140 -11.22 -11.61 -0.58
CA PHE A 140 -11.89 -12.90 -0.69
C PHE A 140 -13.01 -13.00 0.35
N GLU A 141 -14.26 -13.02 -0.10
CA GLU A 141 -15.44 -13.04 0.77
C GLU A 141 -16.54 -13.93 0.21
N GLY A 142 -17.01 -14.88 1.03
CA GLY A 142 -18.06 -15.82 0.62
C GLY A 142 -17.62 -16.71 -0.54
N SER A 143 -16.41 -17.28 -0.41
CA SER A 143 -15.80 -18.21 -1.37
C SER A 143 -15.50 -17.64 -2.76
N LYS A 144 -15.50 -16.31 -2.91
CA LYS A 144 -15.12 -15.64 -4.15
C LYS A 144 -14.34 -14.37 -3.91
N TRP A 145 -13.48 -14.04 -4.86
CA TRP A 145 -12.82 -12.75 -4.90
C TRP A 145 -13.79 -11.67 -5.36
N ARG A 146 -13.79 -10.54 -4.66
CA ARG A 146 -14.62 -9.38 -4.96
C ARG A 146 -13.72 -8.18 -5.18
N LEU A 147 -13.97 -7.46 -6.27
CA LEU A 147 -13.34 -6.16 -6.50
C LEU A 147 -13.84 -5.20 -5.41
N GLU A 148 -12.94 -4.73 -4.59
CA GLU A 148 -13.22 -3.83 -3.47
C GLU A 148 -13.18 -2.37 -3.92
N PHE A 149 -12.13 -1.98 -4.65
CA PHE A 149 -12.02 -0.68 -5.29
C PHE A 149 -10.96 -0.65 -6.39
N THR A 150 -10.96 0.43 -7.16
CA THR A 150 -9.94 0.72 -8.17
C THR A 150 -9.37 2.11 -7.99
N ALA A 151 -8.11 2.30 -8.36
CA ALA A 151 -7.43 3.58 -8.30
C ALA A 151 -6.59 3.82 -9.56
N ARG A 152 -6.37 5.09 -9.90
CA ARG A 152 -5.45 5.54 -10.95
C ARG A 152 -4.54 6.62 -10.40
N GLU A 153 -3.28 6.63 -10.81
CA GLU A 153 -2.27 7.57 -10.28
C GLU A 153 -2.72 9.03 -10.41
N ASN A 154 -3.37 9.37 -11.52
CA ASN A 154 -3.84 10.74 -11.80
C ASN A 154 -5.25 11.05 -11.27
N CYS A 155 -5.88 10.12 -10.55
CA CYS A 155 -7.26 10.24 -10.03
C CYS A 155 -7.31 10.23 -8.50
N LEU A 156 -6.23 10.65 -7.84
CA LEU A 156 -6.18 10.76 -6.39
C LEU A 156 -6.78 12.09 -5.89
N ILE A 157 -7.67 12.01 -4.91
CA ILE A 157 -8.51 13.12 -4.43
C ILE A 157 -8.00 13.64 -3.08
N ASP A 158 -7.95 14.96 -2.94
CA ASP A 158 -7.85 15.66 -1.66
C ASP A 158 -9.25 15.90 -1.11
N LEU A 159 -9.67 15.14 -0.09
CA LEU A 159 -11.01 15.25 0.49
C LEU A 159 -11.02 16.34 1.58
N ASP A 160 -11.87 17.34 1.40
CA ASP A 160 -12.23 18.30 2.44
C ASP A 160 -13.67 18.02 2.90
N ILE A 161 -13.81 17.43 4.10
CA ILE A 161 -15.10 16.97 4.65
C ILE A 161 -16.07 18.13 4.86
N ASP A 162 -15.57 19.34 5.09
CA ASP A 162 -16.41 20.50 5.40
C ASP A 162 -17.12 21.05 4.16
N LYS A 163 -16.53 20.87 2.97
CA LYS A 163 -17.07 21.43 1.72
C LYS A 163 -18.34 20.73 1.25
N LYS A 164 -18.55 19.47 1.65
CA LYS A 164 -19.72 18.63 1.28
C LYS A 164 -20.09 18.74 -0.21
N GLU A 165 -19.08 18.85 -1.08
CA GLU A 165 -19.29 18.97 -2.52
C GLU A 165 -19.68 17.61 -3.10
N PHE A 166 -20.77 17.58 -3.89
CA PHE A 166 -21.07 16.46 -4.76
C PHE A 166 -20.13 16.57 -5.97
N SER A 167 -19.37 15.52 -6.25
CA SER A 167 -18.48 15.47 -7.40
C SER A 167 -18.70 14.17 -8.17
N GLU A 168 -18.36 14.17 -9.45
CA GLU A 168 -18.32 12.93 -10.24
C GLU A 168 -17.19 11.98 -9.77
N LYS A 169 -16.33 12.42 -8.85
CA LYS A 169 -15.16 11.67 -8.38
C LYS A 169 -15.43 10.85 -7.13
N TYR A 170 -16.44 11.22 -6.35
CA TYR A 170 -16.86 10.51 -5.14
C TYR A 170 -18.28 10.91 -4.76
N PHE A 171 -19.00 10.01 -4.11
CA PHE A 171 -20.35 10.25 -3.61
C PHE A 171 -20.43 10.05 -2.10
N LEU A 172 -21.49 10.61 -1.50
CA LEU A 172 -21.78 10.49 -0.08
C LEU A 172 -22.88 9.45 0.14
N LYS A 173 -22.70 8.58 1.13
CA LYS A 173 -23.73 7.65 1.63
C LYS A 173 -23.99 7.93 3.11
N LYS A 174 -25.23 8.19 3.47
CA LYS A 174 -25.65 8.36 4.86
C LYS A 174 -26.32 7.09 5.38
N ASP A 175 -25.97 6.71 6.60
CA ASP A 175 -26.49 5.53 7.28
C ASP A 175 -26.53 5.80 8.79
N GLY A 176 -27.69 6.24 9.28
CA GLY A 176 -27.83 6.74 10.65
C GLY A 176 -26.89 7.92 10.93
N GLN A 177 -26.09 7.80 11.99
CA GLN A 177 -25.08 8.80 12.40
C GLN A 177 -23.81 8.79 11.53
N TYR A 178 -23.69 7.85 10.59
CA TYR A 178 -22.51 7.71 9.75
C TYR A 178 -22.70 8.39 8.40
N THR A 179 -21.72 9.18 7.98
CA THR A 179 -21.60 9.67 6.60
C THR A 179 -20.35 9.06 5.97
N ARG A 180 -20.50 8.33 4.87
CA ARG A 180 -19.40 7.69 4.15
C ARG A 180 -19.13 8.43 2.86
N TYR A 181 -17.89 8.83 2.66
CA TYR A 181 -17.36 9.32 1.40
C TYR A 181 -16.77 8.14 0.64
N VAL A 182 -17.27 7.89 -0.56
CA VAL A 182 -16.89 6.73 -1.37
C VAL A 182 -16.44 7.24 -2.74
N PRO A 183 -15.16 7.07 -3.10
CA PRO A 183 -14.67 7.37 -4.44
C PRO A 183 -15.43 6.59 -5.50
N ASP A 184 -15.62 7.22 -6.66
CA ASP A 184 -16.12 6.52 -7.83
C ASP A 184 -15.01 5.64 -8.46
N PHE A 185 -15.37 4.80 -9.42
CA PHE A 185 -14.46 3.88 -10.08
C PHE A 185 -13.20 4.58 -10.63
N GLY A 186 -12.03 4.09 -10.21
CA GLY A 186 -10.72 4.62 -10.59
C GLY A 186 -10.22 5.76 -9.71
N TYR A 187 -11.03 6.25 -8.76
CA TYR A 187 -10.64 7.28 -7.82
C TYR A 187 -10.30 6.70 -6.45
N ALA A 188 -9.43 7.39 -5.71
CA ALA A 188 -9.15 7.11 -4.30
C ALA A 188 -8.75 8.40 -3.57
N PHE A 189 -8.90 8.46 -2.25
CA PHE A 189 -8.46 9.61 -1.47
C PHE A 189 -6.97 9.51 -1.15
N LYS A 190 -6.22 10.57 -1.44
CA LYS A 190 -4.82 10.72 -1.00
C LYS A 190 -4.66 11.64 0.19
N SER A 191 -5.67 12.46 0.51
CA SER A 191 -5.67 13.25 1.74
C SER A 191 -7.07 13.48 2.27
N VAL A 192 -7.16 13.73 3.58
CA VAL A 192 -8.41 13.99 4.28
C VAL A 192 -8.22 15.15 5.23
N LYS A 193 -9.08 16.15 5.09
CA LYS A 193 -9.14 17.36 5.90
C LYS A 193 -10.52 17.50 6.52
N CYS A 194 -10.57 17.95 7.78
CA CYS A 194 -11.81 18.23 8.50
C CYS A 194 -11.61 19.42 9.43
N ARG A 195 -12.59 20.33 9.48
CA ARG A 195 -12.56 21.59 10.24
C ARG A 195 -11.27 22.39 10.05
N GLY A 196 -10.79 22.46 8.81
CA GLY A 196 -9.53 23.15 8.51
C GLY A 196 -8.25 22.35 8.73
N GLU A 197 -8.30 21.24 9.48
CA GLU A 197 -7.13 20.44 9.87
C GLU A 197 -6.86 19.28 8.90
N LEU A 198 -5.61 19.13 8.46
CA LEU A 198 -5.17 17.97 7.67
C LEU A 198 -5.00 16.77 8.61
N LEU A 199 -5.89 15.79 8.50
CA LEU A 199 -5.88 14.61 9.36
C LEU A 199 -4.97 13.50 8.82
N TRP A 200 -5.01 13.29 7.51
CA TRP A 200 -4.29 12.18 6.86
C TRP A 200 -3.86 12.54 5.44
N LYS A 201 -2.70 12.03 5.04
CA LYS A 201 -2.18 12.15 3.67
C LYS A 201 -1.32 10.92 3.32
N THR A 202 -1.35 10.54 2.05
CA THR A 202 -0.35 9.69 1.42
C THR A 202 0.01 10.19 0.03
N ASP A 203 1.21 9.83 -0.44
CA ASP A 203 1.63 9.98 -1.84
C ASP A 203 1.75 8.60 -2.54
N ASP A 204 1.52 7.49 -1.82
CA ASP A 204 1.55 6.12 -2.35
C ASP A 204 0.12 5.61 -2.63
N ILE A 205 -0.16 5.35 -3.91
CA ILE A 205 -1.45 4.82 -4.38
C ILE A 205 -1.85 3.50 -3.72
N ASN A 206 -0.90 2.67 -3.30
CA ASN A 206 -1.19 1.41 -2.60
C ASN A 206 -1.74 1.61 -1.19
N THR A 207 -1.57 2.82 -0.66
CA THR A 207 -2.10 3.25 0.65
C THR A 207 -3.21 4.28 0.52
N ALA A 208 -3.59 4.64 -0.71
CA ALA A 208 -4.71 5.54 -0.97
C ALA A 208 -6.00 4.93 -0.41
N SER A 209 -6.87 5.78 0.10
CA SER A 209 -8.06 5.33 0.80
C SER A 209 -9.23 5.12 -0.15
N PRO A 210 -9.89 3.95 -0.11
CA PRO A 210 -11.12 3.69 -0.87
C PRO A 210 -12.36 4.26 -0.19
N GLY A 211 -12.23 4.95 0.94
CA GLY A 211 -13.38 5.49 1.63
C GLY A 211 -13.06 6.09 2.99
N VAL A 212 -13.80 7.14 3.32
CA VAL A 212 -13.71 7.84 4.60
C VAL A 212 -15.06 7.79 5.28
N THR A 213 -15.09 7.41 6.55
CA THR A 213 -16.33 7.37 7.34
C THR A 213 -16.27 8.44 8.42
N LEU A 214 -17.27 9.30 8.42
CA LEU A 214 -17.54 10.29 9.43
C LEU A 214 -18.59 9.73 10.40
N ASN A 215 -18.37 9.91 11.70
CA ASN A 215 -19.33 9.60 12.75
C ASN A 215 -19.47 10.81 13.67
N GLU A 216 -20.64 11.44 13.65
CA GLU A 216 -20.96 12.55 14.55
C GLU A 216 -21.34 12.00 15.93
N LEU A 217 -20.66 12.45 16.97
CA LEU A 217 -20.85 11.97 18.34
C LEU A 217 -21.88 12.83 19.08
N PRO A 218 -22.56 12.30 20.12
CA PRO A 218 -23.57 13.05 20.87
C PRO A 218 -23.04 14.32 21.57
N ASP A 219 -21.75 14.39 21.84
CA ASP A 219 -21.07 15.55 22.44
C ASP A 219 -20.66 16.61 21.41
N GLY A 220 -21.00 16.43 20.13
CA GLY A 220 -20.64 17.32 19.02
C GLY A 220 -19.23 17.07 18.44
N ASP A 221 -18.44 16.21 19.08
CA ASP A 221 -17.19 15.73 18.49
C ASP A 221 -17.48 14.88 17.26
N THR A 222 -16.45 14.63 16.46
CA THR A 222 -16.59 13.82 15.27
C THR A 222 -15.43 12.85 15.15
N THR A 223 -15.74 11.59 14.86
CA THR A 223 -14.72 10.59 14.53
C THR A 223 -14.61 10.47 13.02
N VAL A 224 -13.39 10.62 12.49
CA VAL A 224 -13.06 10.42 11.08
C VAL A 224 -12.23 9.14 10.95
N THR A 225 -12.76 8.16 10.23
CA THR A 225 -12.07 6.90 9.94
C THR A 225 -11.67 6.86 8.47
N VAL A 226 -10.37 6.85 8.20
CA VAL A 226 -9.80 6.65 6.86
C VAL A 226 -9.54 5.16 6.67
N ARG A 227 -10.24 4.54 5.71
CA ARG A 227 -10.09 3.11 5.42
C ARG A 227 -8.76 2.86 4.73
N ILE A 228 -8.04 1.82 5.14
CA ILE A 228 -6.82 1.34 4.49
C ILE A 228 -7.03 -0.13 4.10
N VAL A 229 -6.83 -0.46 2.84
CA VAL A 229 -7.16 -1.82 2.34
C VAL A 229 -6.19 -2.87 2.86
N ASN A 230 -4.90 -2.60 2.80
CA ASN A 230 -3.86 -3.56 3.22
C ASN A 230 -3.26 -3.21 4.59
N GLY A 231 -4.08 -2.69 5.53
CA GLY A 231 -3.57 -2.28 6.84
C GLY A 231 -4.67 -1.84 7.80
N ALA A 232 -4.25 -1.32 8.94
CA ALA A 232 -5.15 -0.75 9.92
C ALA A 232 -5.72 0.59 9.43
N ASN A 233 -7.01 0.82 9.69
CA ASN A 233 -7.63 2.11 9.42
C ASN A 233 -7.05 3.19 10.34
N HIS A 234 -6.92 4.41 9.83
CA HIS A 234 -6.59 5.57 10.67
C HIS A 234 -7.88 6.15 11.25
N VAL A 235 -7.89 6.40 12.55
CA VAL A 235 -9.07 6.94 13.27
C VAL A 235 -8.66 8.22 13.99
N PHE A 236 -9.36 9.31 13.70
CA PHE A 236 -9.12 10.63 14.26
C PHE A 236 -10.36 11.10 15.00
N ARG A 237 -10.18 11.74 16.15
CA ARG A 237 -11.28 12.42 16.86
C ARG A 237 -11.06 13.93 16.75
N VAL A 238 -12.00 14.61 16.13
CA VAL A 238 -11.99 16.05 15.90
C VAL A 238 -12.96 16.71 16.88
N LYS A 239 -12.46 17.67 17.65
CA LYS A 239 -13.24 18.37 18.69
C LYS A 239 -14.24 19.34 18.11
N ALA A 240 -15.43 19.40 18.70
CA ALA A 240 -16.40 20.46 18.42
C ALA A 240 -15.74 21.84 18.59
N THR A 241 -15.92 22.70 17.59
CA THR A 241 -15.55 24.12 17.59
C THR A 241 -16.71 24.97 18.05
#